data_AF-A0A9E0XVW4-F1
#
_entry.id   AF-A0A9E0XVW4-F1
#
_cell.length_a   1.000
_cell.length_b   1.000
_cell.length_c   1.000
_cell.angle_alpha   90.00
_cell.angle_beta   90.00
_cell.angle_gamma   90.00
#
_symmetry.space_group_name_H-M   'P 1'
#
loop_
_entity.id
_entity.type
_entity.pdbx_description
1 polymer ?
#
loop_
_entity_poly.entity_id
_entity_poly.type
_entity_poly.pdbx_seq_one_letter_code
_entity_poly.pdbx_strand_id
1 'polypeptide(L)'
;MNKVDLNFPQLLSLYTNGMRIDQSVIQEILELPSKPLIEDLESIIKSSIEYFEFYKTRNLPEFKKCFPIHAIFLLSELKSESSLYIILAFLSRSKEFLNFWCGKYSKELVWESVYTLGNSSTKFLQKYLLSQINSEETNRVILKAISQIALHQPSRRNEIINWYSEVLKQIMSLSYADYHYPYDLAAIVVAGILDFKGVELFNEVRILFDAGKVNKFICGDIEDFTTELRIEKESDFKSKLFDIYERYDFILNTQMYYNKMEDLKEIFRYKRRTLVKN
;
A
#
# COMPACT_ATOMS: atom_id res chain seq x y z
N MET A 1 -0.15 21.08 -14.52
CA MET A 1 -0.59 19.83 -13.87
C MET A 1 0.53 19.35 -12.97
N ASN A 2 1.76 19.29 -13.50
CA ASN A 2 2.96 19.29 -12.68
C ASN A 2 3.03 20.55 -11.78
N LYS A 3 3.53 20.38 -10.56
CA LYS A 3 3.74 21.40 -9.51
C LYS A 3 5.14 21.36 -8.92
N VAL A 4 6.01 20.51 -9.45
CA VAL A 4 7.39 20.34 -8.99
C VAL A 4 8.36 20.61 -10.14
N ASP A 5 9.49 21.21 -9.81
CA ASP A 5 10.61 21.35 -10.74
C ASP A 5 11.36 20.03 -10.77
N LEU A 6 11.38 19.38 -11.93
CA LEU A 6 11.95 18.05 -12.13
C LEU A 6 13.31 18.20 -12.82
N ASN A 7 14.30 17.46 -12.34
CA ASN A 7 15.60 17.33 -13.01
C ASN A 7 15.44 16.63 -14.37
N PHE A 8 14.51 15.68 -14.47
CA PHE A 8 14.26 14.89 -15.68
C PHE A 8 12.89 15.17 -16.31
N PRO A 9 12.83 15.85 -17.47
CA PRO A 9 11.58 16.09 -18.20
C PRO A 9 10.81 14.81 -18.59
N GLN A 10 11.50 13.67 -18.71
CA GLN A 10 10.90 12.36 -19.00
C GLN A 10 9.80 12.00 -17.99
N LEU A 11 9.93 12.42 -16.73
CA LEU A 11 8.96 12.16 -15.67
C LEU A 11 7.62 12.90 -15.87
N LEU A 12 7.56 13.88 -16.77
CA LEU A 12 6.29 14.49 -17.18
C LEU A 12 5.35 13.48 -17.84
N SER A 13 5.89 12.39 -18.39
CA SER A 13 5.10 11.28 -18.93
C SER A 13 4.21 10.60 -17.86
N LEU A 14 4.64 10.58 -16.59
CA LEU A 14 3.85 10.00 -15.50
C LEU A 14 2.56 10.77 -15.24
N TYR A 15 2.55 12.07 -15.57
CA TYR A 15 1.37 12.92 -15.44
C TYR A 15 0.37 12.71 -16.59
N THR A 16 0.84 12.30 -17.77
CA THR A 16 -0.01 12.21 -18.96
C THR A 16 -0.52 10.80 -19.24
N ASN A 17 0.07 9.79 -18.59
CA ASN A 17 -0.31 8.39 -18.72
C ASN A 17 -1.05 7.89 -17.47
N GLY A 18 -2.04 7.02 -17.70
CA GLY A 18 -2.62 6.20 -16.64
C GLY A 18 -1.88 4.86 -16.53
N MET A 19 -2.56 3.82 -16.04
CA MET A 19 -1.97 2.48 -15.89
C MET A 19 -1.56 1.81 -17.22
N ARG A 20 -2.00 2.35 -18.37
CA ARG A 20 -1.57 1.94 -19.72
C ARG A 20 -0.33 2.71 -20.21
N ILE A 21 0.58 3.02 -19.30
CA ILE A 21 1.87 3.62 -19.66
C ILE A 21 2.69 2.62 -20.47
N ASP A 22 3.34 3.09 -21.54
CA ASP A 22 4.15 2.24 -22.40
C ASP A 22 5.39 1.73 -21.65
N GLN A 23 5.73 0.46 -21.83
CA GLN A 23 6.90 -0.14 -21.18
C GLN A 23 8.20 0.57 -21.57
N SER A 24 8.29 1.09 -22.80
CA SER A 24 9.45 1.87 -23.26
C SER A 24 9.64 3.17 -22.46
N VAL A 25 8.55 3.82 -22.04
CA VAL A 25 8.61 5.03 -21.19
C VAL A 25 9.12 4.67 -19.79
N ILE A 26 8.66 3.54 -19.24
CA ILE A 26 9.15 3.04 -17.94
C ILE A 26 10.64 2.71 -18.02
N GLN A 27 11.06 2.03 -19.09
CA GLN A 27 12.47 1.71 -19.32
C GLN A 27 13.32 2.97 -19.42
N GLU A 28 12.92 3.96 -20.22
CA GLU A 28 13.63 5.23 -20.37
C GLU A 28 13.82 5.93 -19.01
N ILE A 29 12.79 5.91 -18.16
CA ILE A 29 12.87 6.50 -16.82
C ILE A 29 13.86 5.73 -15.93
N LEU A 30 13.84 4.40 -15.96
CA LEU A 30 14.72 3.56 -15.14
C LEU A 30 16.20 3.63 -15.55
N GLU A 31 16.49 4.04 -16.79
CA GLU A 31 17.85 4.27 -17.30
C GLU A 31 18.46 5.61 -16.83
N LEU A 32 17.66 6.49 -16.21
CA LEU A 32 18.13 7.78 -15.70
C LEU A 32 19.05 7.62 -14.47
N PRO A 33 19.95 8.59 -14.20
CA PRO A 33 20.80 8.57 -13.01
C PRO A 33 20.00 8.45 -11.70
N SER A 34 20.29 7.40 -10.92
CA SER A 34 19.41 6.93 -9.84
C SER A 34 19.14 7.97 -8.75
N LYS A 35 20.16 8.72 -8.30
CA LYS A 35 20.00 9.68 -7.20
C LYS A 35 19.03 10.84 -7.53
N PRO A 36 19.27 11.64 -8.59
CA PRO A 36 18.32 12.69 -8.96
C PRO A 36 16.96 12.13 -9.40
N LEU A 37 16.91 10.91 -9.93
CA LEU A 37 15.64 10.25 -10.26
C LEU A 37 14.81 9.99 -9.00
N ILE A 38 15.43 9.42 -7.96
CA ILE A 38 14.77 9.19 -6.67
C ILE A 38 14.25 10.51 -6.09
N GLU A 39 15.06 11.58 -6.09
CA GLU A 39 14.69 12.90 -5.58
C GLU A 39 13.46 13.48 -6.32
N ASP A 40 13.44 13.37 -7.65
CA ASP A 40 12.30 13.78 -8.47
C ASP A 40 11.05 12.94 -8.17
N LEU A 41 11.16 11.61 -8.11
CA LEU A 41 10.04 10.70 -7.81
C LEU A 41 9.45 10.97 -6.42
N GLU A 42 10.30 11.21 -5.41
CA GLU A 42 9.83 11.62 -4.09
C GLU A 42 9.11 12.97 -4.14
N SER A 43 9.61 13.92 -4.93
CA SER A 43 9.00 15.23 -5.11
C SER A 43 7.61 15.12 -5.75
N ILE A 44 7.44 14.21 -6.71
CA ILE A 44 6.14 13.89 -7.30
C ILE A 44 5.16 13.42 -6.22
N ILE A 45 5.56 12.48 -5.35
CA ILE A 45 4.71 12.01 -4.24
C ILE A 45 4.42 13.14 -3.25
N LYS A 46 5.44 13.90 -2.82
CA LYS A 46 5.28 15.06 -1.92
C LYS A 46 4.27 16.07 -2.49
N SER A 47 4.36 16.37 -3.78
CA SER A 47 3.44 17.29 -4.47
C SER A 47 1.99 16.79 -4.47
N SER A 48 1.78 15.49 -4.59
CA SER A 48 0.43 14.90 -4.53
C SER A 48 -0.24 15.08 -3.17
N ILE A 49 0.57 15.10 -2.10
CA ILE A 49 0.14 15.34 -0.71
C ILE A 49 -0.13 16.83 -0.51
N GLU A 50 0.84 17.69 -0.83
CA GLU A 50 0.80 19.13 -0.57
C GLU A 50 -0.31 19.84 -1.37
N TYR A 51 -0.47 19.48 -2.65
CA TYR A 51 -1.41 20.14 -3.56
C TYR A 51 -2.72 19.36 -3.74
N PHE A 52 -3.10 18.51 -2.78
CA PHE A 52 -4.29 17.67 -2.88
C PHE A 52 -5.57 18.46 -3.23
N GLU A 53 -5.85 19.54 -2.50
CA GLU A 53 -7.05 20.37 -2.75
C GLU A 53 -7.04 21.03 -4.14
N PHE A 54 -5.86 21.42 -4.61
CA PHE A 54 -5.70 21.93 -5.98
C PHE A 54 -6.05 20.86 -7.02
N TYR A 55 -5.63 19.61 -6.82
CA TYR A 55 -5.94 18.51 -7.74
C TYR A 55 -7.40 18.09 -7.69
N LYS A 56 -7.98 18.04 -6.49
CA LYS A 56 -9.38 17.69 -6.24
C LYS A 56 -10.35 18.61 -7.00
N THR A 57 -10.09 19.92 -6.98
CA THR A 57 -10.94 20.93 -7.65
C THR A 57 -10.84 20.93 -9.18
N ARG A 58 -9.82 20.30 -9.76
CA ARG A 58 -9.56 20.30 -11.21
C ARG A 58 -10.41 19.29 -12.00
N ASN A 59 -11.19 18.44 -11.32
CA ASN A 59 -11.96 17.35 -11.91
C ASN A 59 -11.15 16.57 -12.96
N LEU A 60 -9.93 16.17 -12.56
CA LEU A 60 -9.02 15.44 -13.43
C LEU A 60 -9.64 14.10 -13.84
N PRO A 61 -9.45 13.68 -15.11
CA PRO A 61 -9.81 12.32 -15.50
C PRO A 61 -8.95 11.30 -14.74
N GLU A 62 -9.46 10.09 -14.51
CA GLU A 62 -8.82 9.06 -13.68
C GLU A 62 -7.41 8.72 -14.16
N PHE A 63 -7.21 8.60 -15.47
CA PHE A 63 -5.88 8.30 -16.02
C PHE A 63 -4.83 9.38 -15.69
N LYS A 64 -5.22 10.62 -15.36
CA LYS A 64 -4.31 11.69 -14.94
C LYS A 64 -4.05 11.71 -13.43
N LYS A 65 -4.70 10.83 -12.66
CA LYS A 65 -4.50 10.69 -11.20
C LYS A 65 -3.49 9.60 -10.85
N CYS A 66 -2.96 8.87 -11.83
CA CYS A 66 -2.06 7.74 -11.59
C CYS A 66 -0.61 8.14 -11.27
N PHE A 67 -0.21 9.40 -11.49
CA PHE A 67 1.18 9.84 -11.34
C PHE A 67 1.84 9.56 -9.97
N PRO A 68 1.15 9.66 -8.80
CA PRO A 68 1.79 9.31 -7.53
C PRO A 68 2.03 7.80 -7.42
N ILE A 69 1.15 6.99 -7.99
CA ILE A 69 1.27 5.52 -7.99
C ILE A 69 2.43 5.09 -8.88
N HIS A 70 2.57 5.70 -10.08
CA HIS A 70 3.72 5.46 -10.94
C HIS A 70 5.03 5.75 -10.20
N ALA A 71 5.10 6.87 -9.48
CA ALA A 71 6.28 7.22 -8.70
C ALA A 71 6.58 6.21 -7.58
N ILE A 72 5.56 5.75 -6.86
CA ILE A 72 5.69 4.69 -5.84
C ILE A 72 6.25 3.39 -6.44
N PHE A 73 5.75 2.95 -7.60
CA PHE A 73 6.24 1.73 -8.24
C PHE A 73 7.68 1.85 -8.72
N LEU A 74 8.05 3.01 -9.29
CA LEU A 74 9.41 3.26 -9.73
C LEU A 74 10.39 3.30 -8.55
N LEU A 75 10.03 3.95 -7.43
CA LEU A 75 10.85 3.92 -6.21
C LEU A 75 11.04 2.51 -5.66
N SER A 76 10.00 1.68 -5.74
CA SER A 76 10.06 0.26 -5.37
C SER A 76 11.00 -0.53 -6.30
N GLU A 77 10.91 -0.32 -7.61
CA GLU A 77 11.78 -0.98 -8.60
C GLU A 77 13.25 -0.58 -8.40
N LEU A 78 13.50 0.69 -8.10
CA LEU A 78 14.83 1.22 -7.75
C LEU A 78 15.31 0.79 -6.36
N LYS A 79 14.49 0.09 -5.58
CA LYS A 79 14.78 -0.36 -4.20
C LYS A 79 15.26 0.78 -3.28
N SER A 80 14.66 1.96 -3.43
CA SER A 80 15.02 3.14 -2.64
C SER A 80 14.48 3.04 -1.20
N GLU A 81 15.16 2.30 -0.33
CA GLU A 81 14.74 2.11 1.08
C GLU A 81 14.55 3.44 1.81
N SER A 82 15.38 4.44 1.48
CA SER A 82 15.26 5.79 2.03
C SER A 82 13.94 6.48 1.69
N SER A 83 13.21 6.04 0.66
CA SER A 83 11.93 6.62 0.26
C SER A 83 10.73 5.97 0.97
N LEU A 84 10.94 4.96 1.83
CA LEU A 84 9.84 4.32 2.57
C LEU A 84 8.99 5.32 3.35
N TYR A 85 9.62 6.32 3.99
CA TYR A 85 8.91 7.30 4.81
C TYR A 85 7.90 8.11 3.99
N ILE A 86 8.22 8.47 2.74
CA ILE A 86 7.32 9.29 1.92
C ILE A 86 6.14 8.46 1.41
N ILE A 87 6.34 7.17 1.13
CA ILE A 87 5.27 6.24 0.77
C ILE A 87 4.33 6.06 1.96
N LEU A 88 4.86 5.87 3.17
CA LEU A 88 4.04 5.79 4.38
C LEU A 88 3.30 7.12 4.65
N ALA A 89 3.95 8.26 4.48
CA ALA A 89 3.31 9.57 4.63
C ALA A 89 2.19 9.82 3.59
N PHE A 90 2.29 9.22 2.41
CA PHE A 90 1.23 9.22 1.40
C PHE A 90 0.07 8.31 1.82
N LEU A 91 0.37 7.12 2.33
CA LEU A 91 -0.63 6.14 2.79
C LEU A 91 -1.40 6.63 4.02
N SER A 92 -0.75 7.31 4.96
CA SER A 92 -1.40 7.79 6.20
C SER A 92 -2.32 8.99 6.00
N ARG A 93 -2.62 9.37 4.76
CA ARG A 93 -3.60 10.40 4.45
C ARG A 93 -5.03 9.86 4.58
N SER A 94 -5.99 10.77 4.52
CA SER A 94 -7.41 10.44 4.71
C SER A 94 -7.89 9.42 3.68
N LYS A 95 -8.94 8.68 4.02
CA LYS A 95 -9.61 7.76 3.09
C LYS A 95 -10.04 8.45 1.79
N GLU A 96 -10.47 9.71 1.87
CA GLU A 96 -10.79 10.51 0.68
C GLU A 96 -9.56 10.72 -0.21
N PHE A 97 -8.42 11.08 0.38
CA PHE A 97 -7.16 11.24 -0.34
C PHE A 97 -6.73 9.95 -1.05
N LEU A 98 -6.74 8.83 -0.31
CA LEU A 98 -6.36 7.53 -0.89
C LEU A 98 -7.34 7.10 -1.97
N ASN A 99 -8.64 7.30 -1.78
CA ASN A 99 -9.64 7.01 -2.81
C ASN A 99 -9.45 7.88 -4.06
N PHE A 100 -9.04 9.14 -3.90
CA PHE A 100 -8.81 10.03 -5.03
C PHE A 100 -7.60 9.62 -5.86
N TRP A 101 -6.47 9.28 -5.22
CA TRP A 101 -5.24 8.94 -5.93
C TRP A 101 -5.16 7.47 -6.30
N CYS A 102 -5.41 6.58 -5.34
CA CYS A 102 -5.32 5.15 -5.53
C CYS A 102 -6.60 4.55 -6.11
N GLY A 103 -7.78 5.13 -5.84
CA GLY A 103 -9.05 4.59 -6.32
C GLY A 103 -9.16 3.08 -6.09
N LYS A 104 -9.41 2.34 -7.16
CA LYS A 104 -9.51 0.87 -7.16
C LYS A 104 -8.17 0.12 -6.98
N TYR A 105 -7.04 0.82 -7.03
CA TYR A 105 -5.68 0.28 -7.00
C TYR A 105 -5.10 0.18 -5.57
N SER A 106 -5.78 0.76 -4.58
CA SER A 106 -5.27 0.93 -3.20
C SER A 106 -4.92 -0.36 -2.46
N LYS A 107 -5.75 -1.40 -2.58
CA LYS A 107 -5.65 -2.62 -1.75
C LYS A 107 -4.60 -3.62 -2.25
N GLU A 108 -4.34 -3.67 -3.55
CA GLU A 108 -3.55 -4.74 -4.16
C GLU A 108 -2.08 -4.34 -4.40
N LEU A 109 -1.75 -3.04 -4.44
CA LEU A 109 -0.55 -2.60 -5.16
C LEU A 109 0.51 -1.89 -4.32
N VAL A 110 0.16 -1.32 -3.16
CA VAL A 110 1.15 -0.56 -2.36
C VAL A 110 1.85 -1.42 -1.32
N TRP A 111 1.26 -2.56 -0.93
CA TRP A 111 1.90 -3.46 0.03
C TRP A 111 3.23 -4.02 -0.49
N GLU A 112 3.36 -4.28 -1.80
CA GLU A 112 4.62 -4.72 -2.42
C GLU A 112 5.72 -3.67 -2.30
N SER A 113 5.36 -2.39 -2.45
CA SER A 113 6.31 -1.29 -2.28
C SER A 113 6.74 -1.13 -0.82
N VAL A 114 5.82 -1.28 0.13
CA VAL A 114 6.15 -1.30 1.56
C VAL A 114 6.96 -2.55 1.93
N TYR A 115 6.64 -3.71 1.35
CA TYR A 115 7.43 -4.94 1.49
C TYR A 115 8.85 -4.74 1.00
N THR A 116 9.02 -4.23 -0.22
CA THR A 116 10.33 -4.08 -0.87
C THR A 116 11.20 -3.09 -0.12
N LEU A 117 10.67 -1.90 0.17
CA LEU A 117 11.45 -0.82 0.78
C LEU A 117 11.57 -0.93 2.30
N GLY A 118 10.64 -1.64 2.94
CA GLY A 118 10.60 -1.86 4.40
C GLY A 118 11.22 -3.17 4.86
N ASN A 119 11.68 -4.02 3.93
CA ASN A 119 12.18 -5.36 4.25
C ASN A 119 13.30 -5.38 5.30
N SER A 120 14.21 -4.40 5.23
CA SER A 120 15.34 -4.20 6.15
C SER A 120 14.97 -3.42 7.42
N SER A 121 13.78 -2.82 7.47
CA SER A 121 13.38 -1.79 8.42
C SER A 121 12.11 -2.16 9.21
N THR A 122 11.92 -3.44 9.52
CA THR A 122 10.73 -3.97 10.22
C THR A 122 10.48 -3.26 11.56
N LYS A 123 11.51 -2.91 12.32
CA LYS A 123 11.38 -2.12 13.57
C LYS A 123 10.80 -0.72 13.34
N PHE A 124 11.14 -0.07 12.23
CA PHE A 124 10.57 1.23 11.89
C PHE A 124 9.09 1.08 11.55
N LEU A 125 8.73 0.06 10.76
CA LEU A 125 7.32 -0.27 10.46
C LEU A 125 6.51 -0.57 11.73
N GLN A 126 7.12 -1.22 12.73
CA GLN A 126 6.50 -1.46 14.05
C GLN A 126 6.14 -0.15 14.75
N LYS A 127 7.12 0.74 14.90
CA LYS A 127 6.92 2.06 15.53
C LYS A 127 5.89 2.87 14.78
N TYR A 128 5.93 2.80 13.44
CA TYR A 128 4.98 3.51 12.60
C TYR A 128 3.56 2.98 12.79
N LEU A 129 3.35 1.66 12.78
CA LEU A 129 2.06 1.02 13.04
C LEU A 129 1.47 1.47 14.40
N LEU A 130 2.31 1.50 15.43
CA LEU A 130 1.92 1.81 16.81
C LEU A 130 1.80 3.32 17.11
N SER A 131 2.20 4.19 16.18
CA SER A 131 2.13 5.65 16.37
C SER A 131 0.70 6.20 16.35
N GLN A 132 -0.29 5.39 15.97
CA GLN A 132 -1.72 5.73 15.90
C GLN A 132 -2.08 6.86 14.92
N ILE A 133 -1.12 7.35 14.13
CA ILE A 133 -1.37 8.37 13.09
C ILE A 133 -1.98 7.79 11.81
N ASN A 134 -2.07 6.46 11.72
CA ASN A 134 -2.36 5.74 10.48
C ASN A 134 -3.84 5.46 10.29
N SER A 135 -4.29 5.44 9.05
CA SER A 135 -5.58 4.87 8.68
C SER A 135 -5.57 3.34 8.81
N GLU A 136 -6.76 2.73 8.93
CA GLU A 136 -6.90 1.27 8.88
C GLU A 136 -6.30 0.69 7.60
N GLU A 137 -6.48 1.37 6.47
CA GLU A 137 -5.93 0.98 5.17
C GLU A 137 -4.39 0.94 5.21
N THR A 138 -3.75 1.93 5.83
CA THR A 138 -2.29 1.94 6.01
C THR A 138 -1.83 0.80 6.89
N ASN A 139 -2.52 0.57 8.01
CA ASN A 139 -2.19 -0.51 8.93
C ASN A 139 -2.28 -1.88 8.22
N ARG A 140 -3.30 -2.10 7.40
CA ARG A 140 -3.45 -3.30 6.57
C ARG A 140 -2.30 -3.47 5.57
N VAL A 141 -1.87 -2.39 4.91
CA VAL A 141 -0.74 -2.43 3.96
C VAL A 141 0.57 -2.82 4.68
N ILE A 142 0.85 -2.22 5.84
CA ILE A 142 2.05 -2.53 6.63
C ILE A 142 2.01 -3.99 7.10
N LEU A 143 0.88 -4.43 7.66
CA LEU A 143 0.74 -5.79 8.17
C LEU A 143 0.84 -6.82 7.04
N LYS A 144 0.21 -6.56 5.88
CA LYS A 144 0.38 -7.43 4.70
C LYS A 144 1.85 -7.52 4.29
N ALA A 145 2.57 -6.40 4.22
CA ALA A 145 4.00 -6.41 3.92
C ALA A 145 4.80 -7.26 4.92
N ILE A 146 4.57 -7.08 6.22
CA ILE A 146 5.24 -7.87 7.28
C ILE A 146 4.90 -9.36 7.17
N SER A 147 3.62 -9.73 6.98
CA SER A 147 3.21 -11.14 6.81
C SER A 147 3.87 -11.77 5.58
N GLN A 148 4.00 -11.02 4.48
CA GLN A 148 4.68 -11.49 3.26
C GLN A 148 6.18 -11.71 3.48
N ILE A 149 6.83 -11.02 4.44
CA ILE A 149 8.23 -11.35 4.82
C ILE A 149 8.31 -12.76 5.36
N ALA A 150 7.42 -13.16 6.27
CA ALA A 150 7.41 -14.53 6.81
C ALA A 150 7.18 -15.61 5.74
N LEU A 151 6.40 -15.30 4.69
CA LEU A 151 6.06 -16.24 3.62
C LEU A 151 7.10 -16.31 2.49
N HIS A 152 7.72 -15.18 2.15
CA HIS A 152 8.76 -15.12 1.11
C HIS A 152 10.16 -15.39 1.66
N GLN A 153 10.40 -15.12 2.94
CA GLN A 153 11.69 -15.30 3.62
C GLN A 153 11.49 -16.18 4.87
N PRO A 154 11.29 -17.51 4.73
CA PRO A 154 10.99 -18.39 5.86
C PRO A 154 12.05 -18.37 6.98
N SER A 155 13.31 -18.09 6.65
CA SER A 155 14.40 -17.90 7.63
C SER A 155 14.14 -16.75 8.61
N ARG A 156 13.28 -15.79 8.25
CA ARG A 156 12.88 -14.66 9.09
C ARG A 156 11.56 -14.88 9.81
N ARG A 157 10.91 -16.04 9.69
CA ARG A 157 9.62 -16.30 10.36
C ARG A 157 9.67 -16.00 11.86
N ASN A 158 10.71 -16.46 12.56
CA ASN A 158 10.87 -16.20 14.00
C ASN A 158 11.01 -14.71 14.32
N GLU A 159 11.68 -13.93 13.46
CA GLU A 159 11.74 -12.46 13.59
C GLU A 159 10.33 -11.87 13.49
N ILE A 160 9.53 -12.31 12.51
CA ILE A 160 8.18 -11.80 12.29
C ILE A 160 7.22 -12.22 13.41
N ILE A 161 7.31 -13.45 13.93
CA ILE A 161 6.56 -13.88 15.12
C ILE A 161 6.88 -12.98 16.31
N ASN A 162 8.16 -12.71 16.59
CA ASN A 162 8.56 -11.82 17.67
C ASN A 162 8.04 -10.40 17.44
N TRP A 163 8.10 -9.90 16.20
CA TRP A 163 7.59 -8.59 15.82
C TRP A 163 6.10 -8.45 16.15
N TYR A 164 5.27 -9.45 15.80
CA TYR A 164 3.85 -9.46 16.13
C TYR A 164 3.61 -9.60 17.64
N SER A 165 4.34 -10.49 18.33
CA SER A 165 4.21 -10.65 19.80
C SER A 165 4.48 -9.33 20.53
N GLU A 166 5.50 -8.56 20.11
CA GLU A 166 5.79 -7.23 20.64
C GLU A 166 4.68 -6.21 20.37
N VAL A 167 4.11 -6.21 19.16
CA VAL A 167 2.96 -5.35 18.81
C VAL A 167 1.75 -5.68 19.69
N LEU A 168 1.40 -6.96 19.84
CA LEU A 168 0.29 -7.40 20.68
C LEU A 168 0.49 -6.99 22.15
N LYS A 169 1.70 -7.15 22.69
CA LYS A 169 2.05 -6.71 24.04
C LYS A 169 1.89 -5.20 24.22
N GLN A 170 2.35 -4.41 23.24
CA GLN A 170 2.20 -2.96 23.30
C GLN A 170 0.73 -2.55 23.24
N ILE A 171 -0.06 -3.13 22.34
CA ILE A 171 -1.52 -2.90 22.26
C ILE A 171 -2.19 -3.21 23.60
N MET A 172 -1.88 -4.36 24.22
CA MET A 172 -2.43 -4.75 25.51
C MET A 172 -2.14 -3.75 26.63
N SER A 173 -0.99 -3.06 26.56
CA SER A 173 -0.54 -2.07 27.55
C SER A 173 -1.16 -0.68 27.39
N LEU A 174 -1.80 -0.40 26.24
CA LEU A 174 -2.43 0.90 26.02
C LEU A 174 -3.62 1.09 26.97
N SER A 175 -3.79 2.33 27.47
CA SER A 175 -4.97 2.71 28.24
C SER A 175 -6.15 2.93 27.29
N TYR A 176 -7.23 2.19 27.52
CA TYR A 176 -8.43 2.18 26.66
C TYR A 176 -9.44 3.29 27.00
N ALA A 177 -9.11 4.15 27.98
CA ALA A 177 -10.01 5.18 28.48
C ALA A 177 -10.27 6.32 27.47
N ASP A 178 -9.42 6.47 26.44
CA ASP A 178 -9.48 7.65 25.58
C ASP A 178 -9.93 7.39 24.12
N TYR A 179 -9.96 6.15 23.61
CA TYR A 179 -10.19 5.91 22.16
C TYR A 179 -10.79 4.53 21.82
N HIS A 180 -11.65 4.49 20.79
CA HIS A 180 -12.12 3.25 20.12
C HIS A 180 -11.03 2.60 19.22
N TYR A 181 -10.05 3.39 18.79
CA TYR A 181 -8.99 3.02 17.84
C TYR A 181 -8.11 1.81 18.23
N PRO A 182 -7.79 1.55 19.52
CA PRO A 182 -6.93 0.41 19.90
C PRO A 182 -7.56 -0.96 19.59
N TYR A 183 -8.89 -1.08 19.62
CA TYR A 183 -9.60 -2.34 19.36
C TYR A 183 -9.59 -2.72 17.88
N ASP A 184 -9.69 -1.72 16.99
CA ASP A 184 -9.64 -1.93 15.54
C ASP A 184 -8.24 -2.31 15.10
N LEU A 185 -7.22 -1.62 15.63
CA LEU A 185 -5.82 -1.99 15.38
C LEU A 185 -5.53 -3.42 15.83
N ALA A 186 -5.97 -3.81 17.04
CA ALA A 186 -5.83 -5.19 17.53
C ALA A 186 -6.44 -6.21 16.55
N ALA A 187 -7.66 -5.95 16.07
CA ALA A 187 -8.35 -6.83 15.13
C ALA A 187 -7.64 -6.93 13.78
N ILE A 188 -7.10 -5.82 13.26
CA ILE A 188 -6.32 -5.82 12.02
C ILE A 188 -5.00 -6.59 12.21
N VAL A 189 -4.35 -6.47 13.37
CA VAL A 189 -3.15 -7.26 13.69
C VAL A 189 -3.46 -8.76 13.74
N VAL A 190 -4.58 -9.16 14.34
CA VAL A 190 -5.06 -10.56 14.34
C VAL A 190 -5.27 -11.07 12.91
N ALA A 191 -5.90 -10.28 12.04
CA ALA A 191 -6.04 -10.64 10.63
C ALA A 191 -4.67 -10.80 9.93
N GLY A 192 -3.70 -9.92 10.23
CA GLY A 192 -2.34 -10.04 9.73
C GLY A 192 -1.61 -11.32 10.20
N ILE A 193 -1.93 -11.84 11.39
CA ILE A 193 -1.39 -13.12 11.89
C ILE A 193 -1.93 -14.31 11.09
N LEU A 194 -3.21 -14.27 10.70
CA LEU A 194 -3.82 -15.28 9.83
C LEU A 194 -3.15 -15.28 8.44
N ASP A 195 -2.80 -14.10 7.91
CA ASP A 195 -2.17 -13.94 6.59
C ASP A 195 -0.84 -14.70 6.41
N PHE A 196 -0.21 -15.20 7.47
CA PHE A 196 0.97 -16.08 7.36
C PHE A 196 0.90 -17.33 8.26
N LYS A 197 -0.31 -17.66 8.74
CA LYS A 197 -0.59 -18.74 9.69
C LYS A 197 0.33 -18.71 10.91
N GLY A 198 0.37 -17.59 11.63
CA GLY A 198 1.19 -17.42 12.83
C GLY A 198 0.66 -18.19 14.05
N VAL A 199 0.62 -19.52 13.99
CA VAL A 199 0.12 -20.42 15.06
C VAL A 199 0.84 -20.23 16.39
N GLU A 200 2.09 -19.79 16.35
CA GLU A 200 2.94 -19.54 17.52
C GLU A 200 2.38 -18.40 18.39
N LEU A 201 1.55 -17.52 17.81
CA LEU A 201 0.95 -16.36 18.48
C LEU A 201 -0.45 -16.65 19.06
N PHE A 202 -0.90 -17.90 19.02
CA PHE A 202 -2.25 -18.27 19.45
C PHE A 202 -2.56 -17.80 20.87
N ASN A 203 -1.62 -18.00 21.80
CA ASN A 203 -1.84 -17.64 23.20
C ASN A 203 -1.97 -16.13 23.41
N GLU A 204 -1.13 -15.33 22.75
CA GLU A 204 -1.22 -13.88 22.80
C GLU A 204 -2.53 -13.36 22.18
N VAL A 205 -2.98 -13.95 21.07
CA VAL A 205 -4.27 -13.61 20.46
C VAL A 205 -5.42 -13.98 21.41
N ARG A 206 -5.41 -15.17 22.02
CA ARG A 206 -6.42 -15.57 22.99
C ARG A 206 -6.52 -14.60 24.17
N ILE A 207 -5.39 -14.13 24.70
CA ILE A 207 -5.35 -13.15 25.79
C ILE A 207 -6.06 -11.84 25.40
N LEU A 208 -5.92 -11.37 24.16
CA LEU A 208 -6.66 -10.19 23.67
C LEU A 208 -8.17 -10.43 23.68
N PHE A 209 -8.62 -11.59 23.20
CA PHE A 209 -10.04 -11.95 23.17
C PHE A 209 -10.63 -12.07 24.57
N ASP A 210 -9.94 -12.78 25.48
CA ASP A 210 -10.36 -12.96 26.88
C ASP A 210 -10.48 -11.61 27.61
N ALA A 211 -9.61 -10.66 27.28
CA ALA A 211 -9.64 -9.30 27.83
C ALA A 211 -10.69 -8.38 27.19
N GLY A 212 -11.43 -8.84 26.16
CA GLY A 212 -12.36 -8.00 25.41
C GLY A 212 -11.69 -6.87 24.62
N LYS A 213 -10.39 -7.02 24.31
CA LYS A 213 -9.54 -5.97 23.74
C LYS A 213 -9.39 -6.03 22.22
N VAL A 214 -10.40 -6.55 21.54
CA VAL A 214 -10.39 -6.73 20.08
C VAL A 214 -11.77 -6.46 19.48
N ASN A 215 -11.82 -5.76 18.34
CA ASN A 215 -13.07 -5.56 17.61
C ASN A 215 -13.44 -6.80 16.78
N LYS A 216 -14.38 -7.60 17.30
CA LYS A 216 -14.87 -8.82 16.64
C LYS A 216 -15.58 -8.58 15.31
N PHE A 217 -16.10 -7.37 15.05
CA PHE A 217 -16.69 -7.05 13.74
C PHE A 217 -15.65 -7.06 12.61
N ILE A 218 -14.37 -6.92 12.93
CA ILE A 218 -13.29 -6.87 11.93
C ILE A 218 -12.64 -8.25 11.74
N CYS A 219 -12.42 -9.01 12.82
CA CYS A 219 -11.64 -10.25 12.78
C CYS A 219 -12.41 -11.53 13.15
N GLY A 220 -13.70 -11.44 13.44
CA GLY A 220 -14.46 -12.57 13.98
C GLY A 220 -14.18 -12.82 15.46
N ASP A 221 -14.67 -13.95 15.97
CA ASP A 221 -14.39 -14.42 17.33
C ASP A 221 -13.15 -15.35 17.40
N ILE A 222 -12.88 -15.90 18.59
CA ILE A 222 -11.71 -16.75 18.80
C ILE A 222 -11.90 -18.13 18.14
N GLU A 223 -13.15 -18.59 18.01
CA GLU A 223 -13.53 -19.79 17.30
C GLU A 223 -13.27 -19.65 15.79
N ASP A 224 -13.63 -18.51 15.19
CA ASP A 224 -13.32 -18.15 13.80
C ASP A 224 -11.81 -18.17 13.56
N PHE A 225 -11.04 -17.48 14.42
CA PHE A 225 -9.58 -17.43 14.34
C PHE A 225 -8.95 -18.83 14.44
N THR A 226 -9.41 -19.64 15.39
CA THR A 226 -8.91 -21.02 15.59
C THR A 226 -9.22 -21.89 14.39
N THR A 227 -10.41 -21.71 13.79
CA THR A 227 -10.83 -22.46 12.61
C THR A 227 -9.96 -22.09 11.42
N GLU A 228 -9.80 -20.81 11.11
CA GLU A 228 -8.98 -20.33 9.99
C GLU A 228 -7.51 -20.75 10.09
N LEU A 229 -6.92 -20.76 11.30
CA LEU A 229 -5.56 -21.27 11.52
C LEU A 229 -5.38 -22.75 11.12
N ARG A 230 -6.45 -23.56 11.24
CA ARG A 230 -6.42 -25.01 10.96
C ARG A 230 -6.70 -25.35 9.51
N ILE A 231 -7.24 -24.42 8.71
CA ILE A 231 -7.55 -24.71 7.32
C ILE A 231 -6.24 -24.83 6.53
N GLU A 232 -5.96 -26.02 6.02
CA GLU A 232 -4.92 -26.28 5.02
C GLU A 232 -5.39 -25.78 3.64
N LYS A 233 -5.41 -24.46 3.43
CA LYS A 233 -5.49 -23.92 2.06
C LYS A 233 -4.15 -24.18 1.36
N GLU A 234 -4.16 -25.00 0.32
CA GLU A 234 -2.96 -25.44 -0.44
C GLU A 234 -2.21 -24.31 -1.18
N SER A 235 -2.69 -23.07 -1.28
CA SER A 235 -1.97 -22.03 -2.07
C SER A 235 -2.14 -20.54 -1.75
N ASP A 236 -2.99 -20.09 -0.83
CA ASP A 236 -3.59 -18.75 -1.03
C ASP A 236 -2.97 -17.54 -0.30
N PHE A 237 -2.03 -17.73 0.64
CA PHE A 237 -1.57 -16.61 1.47
C PHE A 237 -0.31 -15.90 0.94
N LYS A 238 0.55 -16.60 0.21
CA LYS A 238 1.80 -16.05 -0.34
C LYS A 238 1.48 -15.36 -1.67
N SER A 239 1.41 -14.03 -1.63
CA SER A 239 1.13 -13.22 -2.81
C SER A 239 2.34 -13.19 -3.74
N LYS A 240 2.12 -13.19 -5.06
CA LYS A 240 3.20 -12.97 -6.04
C LYS A 240 3.81 -11.58 -5.83
N LEU A 241 5.13 -11.49 -5.95
CA LEU A 241 5.86 -10.24 -6.05
C LEU A 241 6.09 -9.96 -7.53
N PHE A 242 5.64 -8.80 -8.01
CA PHE A 242 5.77 -8.43 -9.42
C PHE A 242 6.98 -7.53 -9.62
N ASP A 243 7.68 -7.70 -10.74
CA ASP A 243 8.50 -6.60 -11.26
C ASP A 243 7.61 -5.46 -11.77
N ILE A 244 8.21 -4.31 -12.10
CA ILE A 244 7.44 -3.15 -12.56
C ILE A 244 6.58 -3.43 -13.80
N TYR A 245 7.03 -4.26 -14.75
CA TYR A 245 6.32 -4.53 -15.99
C TYR A 245 5.16 -5.49 -15.74
N GLU A 246 5.42 -6.60 -15.04
CA GLU A 246 4.40 -7.55 -14.61
C GLU A 246 3.34 -6.87 -13.75
N ARG A 247 3.72 -5.85 -12.96
CA ARG A 247 2.78 -5.08 -12.14
C ARG A 247 1.79 -4.31 -12.99
N TYR A 248 2.26 -3.57 -14.01
CA TYR A 248 1.35 -2.89 -14.94
C TYR A 248 0.47 -3.89 -15.67
N ASP A 249 1.04 -4.99 -16.15
CA ASP A 249 0.28 -6.03 -16.83
C ASP A 249 -0.78 -6.66 -15.92
N PHE A 250 -0.45 -6.97 -14.66
CA PHE A 250 -1.40 -7.47 -13.68
C PHE A 250 -2.57 -6.49 -13.50
N ILE A 251 -2.28 -5.21 -13.24
CA ILE A 251 -3.30 -4.17 -13.06
C ILE A 251 -4.25 -4.10 -14.27
N LEU A 252 -3.69 -4.17 -15.47
CA LEU A 252 -4.46 -4.10 -16.70
C LEU A 252 -5.26 -5.37 -16.98
N ASN A 253 -4.79 -6.54 -16.53
CA ASN A 253 -5.40 -7.84 -16.79
C ASN A 253 -6.32 -8.36 -15.68
N THR A 254 -6.30 -7.78 -14.47
CA THR A 254 -7.25 -8.15 -13.42
C THR A 254 -8.68 -7.90 -13.91
N GLN A 255 -9.57 -8.90 -13.73
CA GLN A 255 -10.92 -8.94 -14.31
C GLN A 255 -11.78 -7.70 -13.98
N MET A 256 -11.50 -7.03 -12.84
CA MET A 256 -12.09 -5.73 -12.47
C MET A 256 -11.69 -4.57 -13.41
N TYR A 257 -10.51 -4.59 -14.02
CA TYR A 257 -10.05 -3.56 -14.96
C TYR A 257 -10.55 -3.83 -16.40
N TYR A 258 -10.46 -5.08 -16.88
CA TYR A 258 -10.92 -5.47 -18.22
C TYR A 258 -12.40 -5.19 -18.46
N ASN A 259 -13.26 -5.50 -17.49
CA ASN A 259 -14.71 -5.29 -17.62
C ASN A 259 -15.09 -3.82 -17.76
N LYS A 260 -14.20 -2.87 -17.44
CA LYS A 260 -14.51 -1.45 -17.54
C LYS A 260 -13.89 -0.73 -18.74
N MET A 261 -12.74 -1.17 -19.29
CA MET A 261 -11.99 -0.43 -20.35
C MET A 261 -12.07 1.10 -20.14
N GLU A 262 -12.02 1.52 -18.87
CA GLU A 262 -12.56 2.82 -18.45
C GLU A 262 -11.63 3.93 -18.88
N ASP A 263 -10.32 3.69 -18.75
CA ASP A 263 -9.27 4.60 -19.19
C ASP A 263 -9.33 4.83 -20.71
N LEU A 264 -9.55 3.80 -21.53
CA LEU A 264 -9.72 3.99 -22.99
C LEU A 264 -10.98 4.80 -23.28
N LYS A 265 -12.12 4.44 -22.67
CA LYS A 265 -13.37 5.19 -22.83
C LYS A 265 -13.22 6.65 -22.39
N GLU A 266 -12.51 6.89 -21.30
CA GLU A 266 -12.27 8.21 -20.74
C GLU A 266 -11.29 9.02 -21.61
N ILE A 267 -10.19 8.41 -22.07
CA ILE A 267 -9.26 9.02 -23.04
C ILE A 267 -10.01 9.41 -24.32
N PHE A 268 -10.84 8.53 -24.87
CA PHE A 268 -11.63 8.84 -26.07
C PHE A 268 -12.67 9.94 -25.81
N ARG A 269 -13.35 9.94 -24.67
CA ARG A 269 -14.30 11.00 -24.26
C ARG A 269 -13.59 12.33 -24.07
N TYR A 270 -12.43 12.34 -23.42
CA TYR A 270 -11.63 13.52 -23.18
C TYR A 270 -11.13 14.12 -24.49
N LYS A 271 -10.52 13.31 -25.38
CA LYS A 271 -10.09 13.75 -26.72
C LYS A 271 -11.23 14.36 -27.53
N ARG A 272 -12.43 13.74 -27.51
CA ARG A 272 -13.63 14.30 -28.16
C ARG A 272 -14.04 15.65 -27.58
N ARG A 273 -14.04 15.80 -26.25
CA ARG A 273 -14.41 17.07 -25.59
C ARG A 273 -13.41 18.19 -25.82
N THR A 274 -12.13 17.88 -25.97
CA THR A 274 -11.08 18.88 -26.24
C THR A 274 -11.05 19.30 -27.71
N LEU A 275 -11.37 18.40 -28.64
CA LEU A 275 -11.44 18.70 -30.08
C LEU A 275 -12.64 19.58 -30.47
N VAL A 276 -13.73 19.56 -29.70
CA VAL A 276 -14.94 20.37 -29.94
C VAL A 276 -14.82 21.80 -29.36
N LYS A 277 -13.75 22.07 -28.60
CA LYS A 277 -13.50 23.38 -27.95
C LYS A 277 -12.45 24.24 -28.65
N ASN A 278 -11.89 23.77 -29.77
CA ASN A 278 -10.99 24.50 -30.67
C ASN A 278 -11.67 24.63 -32.04
#